data_AF-A0A2V5RZ66-F1
#
_entry.id   AF-A0A2V5RZ66-F1
#
_cell.length_a   1.000
_cell.length_b   1.000
_cell.length_c   1.000
_cell.angle_alpha   90.00
_cell.angle_beta   90.00
_cell.angle_gamma   90.00
#
_symmetry.space_group_name_H-M   'P 1'
#
loop_
_entity.id
_entity.type
_entity.pdbx_description
1 polymer ?
#
loop_
_entity_poly.entity_id
_entity_poly.type
_entity_poly.pdbx_seq_one_letter_code
_entity_poly.pdbx_strand_id
1 'polypeptide(L)'
;GAKIGSHFFIDHGTGVVIGETCEIGSRVKLYHAVTLGARSFQKDEHGKIKKGGKRHPKVEDDVTIYPNSTVLGGKTVIGARSTIGGNVFLVQSVPPDSLVYYEEKQLQIVPKRPHKTDGRSGGFTG
;
A
#
# COMPACT_ATOMS: atom_id res chain seq x y z
N GLY A 1 -7.47 19.47 -4.19
CA GLY A 1 -6.76 18.54 -3.31
C GLY A 1 -7.65 17.35 -2.99
N ALA A 2 -7.10 16.33 -2.32
CA ALA A 2 -7.84 15.12 -1.96
C ALA A 2 -9.06 15.49 -1.09
N LYS A 3 -10.15 14.73 -1.24
CA LYS A 3 -11.33 14.85 -0.39
C LYS A 3 -11.29 13.75 0.66
N ILE A 4 -11.37 14.10 1.94
CA ILE A 4 -11.22 13.17 3.05
C ILE A 4 -12.38 13.37 4.03
N GLY A 5 -13.10 12.29 4.32
CA GLY A 5 -14.22 12.28 5.25
C GLY A 5 -13.81 12.39 6.72
N SER A 6 -14.81 12.39 7.59
CA SER A 6 -14.62 12.50 9.05
C SER A 6 -14.02 11.22 9.65
N HIS A 7 -13.40 11.33 10.83
CA HIS A 7 -12.82 10.19 11.55
C HIS A 7 -11.73 9.45 10.75
N PHE A 8 -11.01 10.18 9.90
CA PHE A 8 -9.87 9.65 9.15
C PHE A 8 -8.66 9.52 10.07
N PHE A 9 -8.00 8.36 10.04
CA PHE A 9 -6.86 8.05 10.90
C PHE A 9 -5.70 7.49 10.08
N ILE A 10 -4.50 8.02 10.31
CA ILE A 10 -3.24 7.49 9.78
C ILE A 10 -2.39 7.03 10.96
N ASP A 11 -2.01 5.76 10.99
CA ASP A 11 -1.12 5.19 12.01
C ASP A 11 0.31 5.05 11.48
N HIS A 12 1.30 5.49 12.27
CA HIS A 12 2.73 5.70 11.94
C HIS A 12 3.01 6.70 10.80
N GLY A 13 2.26 6.65 9.70
CA GLY A 13 2.21 7.68 8.63
C GLY A 13 3.42 7.83 7.71
N THR A 14 4.62 7.40 8.10
CA THR A 14 5.82 7.51 7.25
C THR A 14 5.59 6.87 5.88
N GLY A 15 5.83 7.61 4.80
CA GLY A 15 5.69 7.12 3.43
C GLY A 15 4.26 7.04 2.89
N VAL A 16 3.25 7.50 3.63
CA VAL A 16 1.88 7.59 3.07
C VAL A 16 1.82 8.64 1.95
N VAL A 17 1.23 8.27 0.82
CA VAL A 17 1.01 9.15 -0.33
C VAL A 17 -0.46 9.15 -0.71
N ILE A 18 -1.10 10.32 -0.68
CA ILE A 18 -2.50 10.50 -1.10
C ILE A 18 -2.55 11.47 -2.27
N GLY A 19 -2.99 10.99 -3.43
CA GLY A 19 -3.01 11.80 -4.64
C GLY A 19 -4.11 12.85 -4.69
N GLU A 20 -3.89 13.89 -5.51
CA GLU A 20 -4.72 15.11 -5.58
C GLU A 20 -6.23 14.87 -5.75
N THR A 21 -6.61 13.85 -6.51
CA THR A 21 -8.02 13.56 -6.86
C THR A 21 -8.56 12.36 -6.10
N CYS A 22 -7.90 11.95 -5.02
CA CYS A 22 -8.38 10.88 -4.17
C CYS A 22 -9.66 11.33 -3.45
N GLU A 23 -10.61 10.42 -3.32
CA GLU A 23 -11.80 10.59 -2.49
C GLU A 23 -11.78 9.51 -1.42
N ILE A 24 -11.79 9.90 -0.16
CA ILE A 24 -11.70 9.01 1.00
C ILE A 24 -12.94 9.28 1.86
N GLY A 25 -13.68 8.22 2.17
CA GLY A 25 -14.88 8.24 3.00
C GLY A 25 -14.58 8.53 4.47
N SER A 26 -15.58 8.30 5.31
CA SER A 26 -15.48 8.44 6.77
C SER A 26 -14.96 7.17 7.43
N ARG A 27 -14.31 7.31 8.59
CA ARG A 27 -13.78 6.19 9.41
C ARG A 27 -12.78 5.31 8.66
N VAL A 28 -12.08 5.89 7.67
CA VAL A 28 -11.00 5.20 6.96
C VAL A 28 -9.72 5.23 7.77
N LYS A 29 -9.03 4.09 7.83
CA LYS A 29 -7.72 3.93 8.47
C LYS A 29 -6.65 3.56 7.46
N LEU A 30 -5.57 4.34 7.41
CA LEU A 30 -4.37 4.00 6.65
C LEU A 30 -3.19 3.77 7.59
N TYR A 31 -2.29 2.87 7.21
CA TYR A 31 -1.01 2.68 7.89
C TYR A 31 0.15 3.26 7.07
N HIS A 32 1.36 3.22 7.62
CA HIS A 32 2.59 3.67 6.94
C HIS A 32 2.77 3.06 5.54
N ALA A 33 3.42 3.82 4.66
CA ALA A 33 3.76 3.44 3.29
C ALA A 33 2.56 3.06 2.39
N VAL A 34 1.33 3.41 2.77
CA VAL A 34 0.18 3.28 1.88
C VAL A 34 0.23 4.31 0.76
N THR A 35 0.06 3.87 -0.48
CA THR A 35 -0.03 4.75 -1.66
C THR A 35 -1.42 4.70 -2.28
N LEU A 36 -2.11 5.85 -2.35
CA LEU A 36 -3.33 6.07 -3.12
C LEU A 36 -3.00 6.92 -4.35
N GLY A 37 -2.56 6.24 -5.41
CA GLY A 37 -1.85 6.83 -6.55
C GLY A 37 -2.59 6.76 -7.89
N ALA A 38 -1.92 7.23 -8.95
CA ALA A 38 -2.41 7.15 -10.32
C ALA A 38 -1.74 5.99 -11.07
N ARG A 39 -2.50 5.25 -11.90
CA ARG A 39 -1.96 4.12 -12.69
C ARG A 39 -1.17 4.57 -13.92
N SER A 40 -1.71 5.53 -14.66
CA SER A 40 -1.03 6.24 -15.75
C SER A 40 -1.84 7.50 -16.08
N PHE A 41 -1.17 8.51 -16.62
CA PHE A 41 -1.84 9.69 -17.13
C PHE A 41 -2.45 9.39 -18.50
N GLN A 42 -3.74 9.68 -18.68
CA GLN A 42 -4.32 9.63 -20.02
C GLN A 42 -3.58 10.64 -20.91
N LYS A 43 -3.14 10.21 -22.08
CA LYS A 43 -2.58 11.08 -23.09
C LYS A 43 -3.70 11.47 -24.06
N ASP A 44 -3.68 12.70 -24.54
CA ASP A 44 -4.55 13.13 -25.64
C ASP A 44 -4.04 12.58 -26.99
N GLU A 45 -4.77 12.90 -28.05
CA GLU A 45 -4.48 12.50 -29.44
C GLU A 45 -3.10 12.99 -29.92
N HIS A 46 -2.51 13.96 -29.22
CA HIS A 46 -1.18 14.51 -29.51
C HIS A 46 -0.11 14.00 -28.53
N GLY A 47 -0.41 12.97 -27.73
CA GLY A 47 0.53 12.37 -26.79
C GLY A 47 0.81 13.20 -25.53
N LYS A 48 0.14 14.35 -25.36
CA LYS A 48 0.28 15.17 -24.15
C LYS A 48 -0.57 14.59 -23.03
N ILE A 49 -0.05 14.64 -21.81
CA ILE A 49 -0.83 14.26 -20.62
C ILE A 49 -2.06 15.17 -20.55
N LYS A 50 -3.25 14.58 -20.64
CA LYS A 50 -4.50 15.24 -20.29
C LYS A 50 -4.38 15.70 -18.84
N LYS A 51 -4.23 17.00 -18.67
CA LYS A 51 -4.27 17.65 -17.36
C LYS A 51 -5.73 17.79 -16.93
N GLY A 52 -6.00 17.50 -15.66
CA GLY A 52 -7.35 17.49 -15.12
C GLY A 52 -8.03 16.12 -15.21
N GLY A 53 -8.93 15.85 -14.27
CA GLY A 53 -9.71 14.60 -14.21
C GLY A 53 -9.32 13.65 -13.06
N LYS A 54 -10.29 12.79 -12.71
CA LYS A 54 -10.17 11.76 -11.67
C LYS A 54 -9.13 10.71 -12.10
N ARG A 55 -8.08 10.54 -11.31
CA ARG A 55 -6.93 9.66 -11.62
C ARG A 55 -6.37 8.91 -10.42
N HIS A 56 -6.83 9.24 -9.22
CA HIS A 56 -6.53 8.56 -7.96
C HIS A 56 -7.79 7.85 -7.46
N PRO A 57 -7.65 6.80 -6.64
CA PRO A 57 -8.78 5.95 -6.26
C PRO A 57 -9.87 6.65 -5.45
N LYS A 58 -10.99 5.95 -5.29
CA LYS A 58 -11.99 6.22 -4.26
C LYS A 58 -11.87 5.13 -3.18
N VAL A 59 -11.85 5.54 -1.93
CA VAL A 59 -11.91 4.67 -0.75
C VAL A 59 -13.20 5.02 -0.02
N GLU A 60 -14.10 4.05 0.14
CA GLU A 60 -15.40 4.27 0.78
C GLU A 60 -15.29 4.18 2.31
N ASP A 61 -16.42 4.30 2.99
CA ASP A 61 -16.48 4.37 4.45
C ASP A 61 -16.00 3.08 5.12
N ASP A 62 -15.45 3.20 6.33
CA ASP A 62 -15.04 2.06 7.18
C ASP A 62 -13.95 1.16 6.57
N VAL A 63 -13.20 1.65 5.59
CA VAL A 63 -12.09 0.90 4.98
C VAL A 63 -10.83 0.97 5.84
N THR A 64 -10.14 -0.16 5.99
CA THR A 64 -8.78 -0.21 6.55
C THR A 64 -7.78 -0.65 5.49
N ILE A 65 -6.68 0.09 5.34
CA ILE A 65 -5.58 -0.24 4.42
C ILE A 65 -4.28 -0.38 5.22
N TYR A 66 -3.79 -1.61 5.30
CA TYR A 66 -2.59 -2.00 6.04
C TYR A 66 -1.29 -1.61 5.33
N PRO A 67 -0.14 -1.62 6.04
CA PRO A 67 1.09 -0.99 5.57
C PRO A 67 1.60 -1.47 4.22
N ASN A 68 2.37 -0.61 3.53
CA ASN A 68 3.02 -0.86 2.24
C ASN A 68 2.05 -1.19 1.07
N SER A 69 0.74 -1.03 1.26
CA SER A 69 -0.24 -1.32 0.22
C SER A 69 -0.32 -0.18 -0.80
N THR A 70 -0.47 -0.53 -2.07
CA THR A 70 -0.55 0.42 -3.18
C THR A 70 -1.86 0.24 -3.94
N VAL A 71 -2.68 1.28 -4.00
CA VAL A 71 -3.95 1.32 -4.73
C VAL A 71 -3.88 2.40 -5.80
N LEU A 72 -4.05 2.01 -7.07
CA LEU A 72 -3.84 2.91 -8.20
C LEU A 72 -5.07 3.02 -9.10
N GLY A 73 -5.32 4.24 -9.59
CA GLY A 73 -6.20 4.50 -10.73
C GLY A 73 -7.51 5.20 -10.37
N GLY A 74 -7.93 6.13 -11.25
CA GLY A 74 -9.11 6.97 -11.03
C GLY A 74 -10.46 6.23 -11.02
N LYS A 75 -10.51 5.03 -11.60
CA LYS A 75 -11.69 4.17 -11.63
C LYS A 75 -11.69 3.12 -10.51
N THR A 76 -10.59 2.99 -9.79
CA THR A 76 -10.44 2.00 -8.72
C THR A 76 -11.20 2.48 -7.50
N VAL A 77 -12.15 1.66 -7.04
CA VAL A 77 -12.96 1.89 -5.84
C VAL A 77 -12.69 0.78 -4.84
N ILE A 78 -12.33 1.13 -3.61
CA ILE A 78 -12.33 0.21 -2.48
C ILE A 78 -13.66 0.37 -1.76
N GLY A 79 -14.53 -0.64 -1.86
CA GLY A 79 -15.87 -0.61 -1.31
C GLY A 79 -15.90 -0.54 0.22
N ALA A 80 -17.02 -0.06 0.76
CA ALA A 80 -17.16 0.18 2.19
C ALA A 80 -16.92 -1.06 3.06
N ARG A 81 -16.40 -0.88 4.29
CA ARG A 81 -16.09 -1.93 5.28
C ARG A 81 -15.06 -2.97 4.83
N SER A 82 -14.39 -2.75 3.71
CA SER A 82 -13.35 -3.65 3.21
C SER A 82 -12.01 -3.45 3.92
N THR A 83 -11.23 -4.52 4.01
CA THR A 83 -9.89 -4.53 4.57
C THR A 83 -8.88 -4.93 3.49
N ILE A 84 -7.87 -4.08 3.30
CA ILE A 84 -6.75 -4.33 2.40
C ILE A 84 -5.54 -4.69 3.26
N GLY A 85 -5.11 -5.95 3.20
CA GLY A 85 -3.94 -6.46 3.91
C GLY A 85 -2.63 -5.83 3.46
N GLY A 86 -1.56 -6.00 4.24
CA GLY A 86 -0.27 -5.36 3.98
C GLY A 86 0.39 -5.84 2.69
N ASN A 87 1.19 -4.95 2.08
CA ASN A 87 1.90 -5.18 0.81
C ASN A 87 0.99 -5.46 -0.41
N VAL A 88 -0.32 -5.26 -0.31
CA VAL A 88 -1.25 -5.52 -1.42
C VAL A 88 -1.10 -4.47 -2.53
N PHE A 89 -1.05 -4.91 -3.79
CA PHE A 89 -1.04 -4.04 -4.97
C PHE A 89 -2.35 -4.15 -5.77
N LEU A 90 -3.11 -3.06 -5.87
CA LEU A 90 -4.43 -3.01 -6.52
C LEU A 90 -4.49 -2.00 -7.66
N VAL A 91 -5.01 -2.47 -8.80
CA VAL A 91 -5.34 -1.67 -9.99
C VAL A 91 -6.78 -1.90 -10.46
N GLN A 92 -7.58 -2.58 -9.64
CA GLN A 92 -8.97 -2.94 -9.89
C GLN A 92 -9.80 -2.69 -8.62
N SER A 93 -11.09 -2.45 -8.79
CA SER A 93 -12.01 -2.20 -7.69
C SER A 93 -12.22 -3.44 -6.82
N VAL A 94 -12.52 -3.20 -5.54
CA VAL A 94 -12.83 -4.19 -4.52
C VAL A 94 -14.27 -3.93 -4.08
N PRO A 95 -15.16 -4.94 -4.07
CA PRO A 95 -16.51 -4.79 -3.54
C PRO A 95 -16.51 -4.37 -2.06
N PRO A 96 -17.65 -3.89 -1.52
CA PRO A 96 -17.82 -3.76 -0.08
C PRO A 96 -17.63 -5.09 0.67
N ASP A 97 -17.40 -5.01 1.99
CA ASP A 97 -17.33 -6.18 2.88
C ASP A 97 -16.30 -7.25 2.47
N SER A 98 -15.20 -6.81 1.85
CA SER A 98 -14.17 -7.70 1.30
C SER A 98 -12.89 -7.68 2.12
N LEU A 99 -12.24 -8.83 2.25
CA LEU A 99 -10.87 -8.95 2.78
C LEU A 99 -9.93 -9.31 1.63
N VAL A 100 -8.97 -8.43 1.34
CA VAL A 100 -7.97 -8.64 0.28
C VAL A 100 -6.61 -8.86 0.90
N TYR A 101 -5.98 -9.98 0.59
CA TYR A 101 -4.64 -10.34 1.06
C TYR A 101 -3.99 -11.28 0.04
N TYR A 102 -2.66 -11.37 0.07
CA TYR A 102 -1.95 -12.44 -0.63
C TYR A 102 -1.92 -13.68 0.25
N GLU A 103 -2.17 -14.84 -0.34
CA GLU A 103 -1.91 -16.12 0.31
C GLU A 103 -0.39 -16.32 0.43
N GLU A 104 0.09 -16.65 1.63
CA GLU A 104 1.52 -16.80 1.90
C GLU A 104 2.15 -17.91 1.04
N LYS A 105 3.34 -17.62 0.49
CA LYS A 105 4.24 -18.67 0.00
C LYS A 105 4.94 -19.30 1.21
N GLN A 106 5.05 -20.63 1.20
CA GLN A 106 5.72 -21.44 2.22
C GLN A 106 7.06 -20.83 2.67
N LEU A 107 7.14 -20.45 3.94
CA LEU A 107 8.37 -19.99 4.56
C LEU A 107 9.41 -21.11 4.56
N GLN A 108 10.55 -20.88 3.93
CA GLN A 108 11.68 -21.82 3.96
C GLN A 108 12.74 -21.30 4.93
N ILE A 109 12.98 -22.05 6.00
CA ILE A 109 14.08 -21.80 6.93
C ILE A 109 15.21 -22.76 6.56
N VAL A 110 16.26 -22.23 5.94
CA VAL A 110 17.46 -23.00 5.59
C VAL A 110 18.61 -22.66 6.53
N PRO A 111 19.43 -23.63 6.96
CA PRO A 111 20.62 -23.35 7.75
C PRO A 111 21.56 -22.40 6.99
N LYS A 112 22.04 -21.35 7.66
CA LYS A 112 23.15 -20.54 7.12
C LYS A 112 24.39 -21.41 7.04
N ARG A 113 25.20 -21.28 5.98
CA ARG A 113 26.52 -21.92 5.91
C ARG A 113 27.28 -21.61 7.21
N PRO A 114 27.96 -22.59 7.82
CA PRO A 114 28.69 -22.34 9.06
C PRO A 114 29.65 -21.17 8.87
N HIS A 115 29.60 -20.24 9.83
CA HIS A 115 30.56 -19.14 9.90
C HIS A 115 31.93 -19.78 10.14
N LYS A 116 32.87 -19.68 9.18
CA LYS A 116 34.25 -20.10 9.40
C LYS A 116 34.82 -19.19 10.49
N THR A 117 34.92 -19.71 11.72
CA THR A 117 35.78 -19.10 12.72
C THR A 117 37.20 -19.28 12.23
N ASP A 118 37.86 -18.19 11.82
CA ASP A 118 39.29 -18.21 11.54
C ASP A 118 40.01 -18.77 12.78
N GLY A 119 40.71 -19.89 12.60
CA GLY A 119 41.37 -20.67 13.65
C GLY A 119 42.57 -19.97 14.25
N ARG A 120 42.39 -18.77 14.82
CA ARG A 120 43.39 -18.15 15.71
C ARG A 120 42.99 -18.41 17.15
N SER A 121 43.17 -19.65 17.59
CA SER A 121 43.35 -19.95 19.01
C SER A 121 44.69 -19.37 19.45
N GLY A 122 44.70 -18.08 19.80
CA GLY A 122 45.78 -17.48 20.58
C GLY A 122 45.73 -18.06 21.98
N GLY A 123 46.57 -19.05 22.26
CA GLY A 123 46.79 -19.56 23.60
C GLY A 123 47.35 -18.44 24.48
N PHE A 124 46.58 -18.02 25.49
CA PHE A 124 47.08 -17.24 26.59
C PHE A 124 47.21 -18.19 27.78
N THR A 125 48.41 -18.74 27.96
CA THR A 125 48.82 -19.34 29.23
C THR A 125 49.46 -18.24 30.07
N GLY A 126 48.80 -17.90 31.17
CA GLY A 126 49.28 -17.01 32.23
C GLY A 126 48.48 -17.27 33.49
#